data_AF-K9WY81-F1
#
_entry.id   AF-K9WY81-F1
#
_cell.length_a   1.000
_cell.length_b   1.000
_cell.length_c   1.000
_cell.angle_alpha   90.00
_cell.angle_beta   90.00
_cell.angle_gamma   90.00
#
_symmetry.space_group_name_H-M   'P 1'
#
loop_
_entity.id
_entity.type
_entity.pdbx_description
1 polymer ?
#
loop_
_entity_poly.entity_id
_entity_poly.type
_entity_poly.pdbx_seq_one_letter_code
_entity_poly.pdbx_strand_id
1 'polypeptide(L)' 'MAKTNPVEIQKHLKGVDYPADKQELIDHARKQGADREILSLLEQLPEDEEYESPTELNKALGEIQ' A
#
# COMPACT_ATOMS: atom_id res chain seq x y z
N MET A 1 17.02 -5.08 -9.57
CA MET A 1 15.56 -5.26 -9.80
C MET A 1 14.93 -5.42 -8.43
N ALA A 2 14.60 -4.31 -7.78
CA ALA A 2 13.85 -4.38 -6.54
C ALA A 2 12.40 -4.66 -6.95
N LYS A 3 12.01 -5.93 -6.84
CA LYS A 3 10.59 -6.28 -6.85
C LYS A 3 10.10 -5.88 -5.47
N THR A 4 9.34 -4.80 -5.37
CA THR A 4 8.68 -4.44 -4.12
C THR A 4 8.01 -5.68 -3.56
N ASN A 5 8.51 -6.20 -2.45
CA ASN A 5 8.06 -7.49 -1.94
C ASN A 5 6.74 -7.27 -1.19
N PRO A 6 5.66 -8.00 -1.52
CA PRO A 6 4.41 -8.01 -0.76
C PRO A 6 4.59 -8.01 0.76
N VAL A 7 5.62 -8.71 1.24
CA VAL A 7 5.95 -8.84 2.67
C VAL A 7 6.41 -7.51 3.29
N GLU A 8 7.22 -6.72 2.59
CA GLU A 8 7.67 -5.40 3.09
C GLU A 8 6.51 -4.40 3.12
N ILE A 9 5.65 -4.44 2.11
CA ILE A 9 4.43 -3.61 2.06
C ILE A 9 3.51 -3.93 3.26
N GLN A 10 3.24 -5.22 3.50
CA GLN A 10 2.43 -5.65 4.64
C GLN A 10 3.03 -5.24 5.98
N LYS A 11 4.35 -5.24 6.12
CA LYS A 11 5.03 -4.81 7.34
C LYS A 11 4.86 -3.30 7.59
N HIS A 12 4.96 -2.50 6.54
CA HIS A 12 4.81 -1.04 6.62
C HIS A 12 3.37 -0.56 6.75
N LEU A 13 2.41 -1.38 6.32
CA LEU A 13 0.98 -1.10 6.40
C LEU A 13 0.28 -1.88 7.52
N LYS A 14 1.06 -2.55 8.37
CA LYS A 14 0.56 -3.22 9.55
C LYS A 14 0.14 -2.17 10.58
N GLY A 15 -1.13 -2.21 10.98
CA GLY A 15 -1.70 -1.25 11.93
C GLY A 15 -2.28 0.00 11.28
N VAL A 16 -2.49 -0.01 9.96
CA VAL A 16 -3.47 0.87 9.32
C VAL A 16 -4.86 0.52 9.88
N ASP A 17 -5.63 1.54 10.24
CA ASP A 17 -7.04 1.40 10.58
C ASP A 17 -7.83 1.28 9.27
N TYR A 18 -8.31 0.07 8.98
CA TYR A 18 -9.13 -0.19 7.79
C TYR A 18 -10.63 0.00 8.11
N PRO A 19 -11.47 0.41 7.15
CA PRO A 19 -11.14 0.72 5.75
C PRO A 19 -10.28 1.98 5.61
N ALA A 20 -9.36 1.98 4.65
CA ALA A 20 -8.45 3.10 4.39
C ALA A 20 -8.39 3.42 2.90
N ASP A 21 -8.37 4.72 2.59
CA ASP A 21 -8.21 5.18 1.22
C ASP A 21 -6.72 5.18 0.79
N LYS A 22 -6.49 5.34 -0.51
CA LYS A 22 -5.12 5.43 -1.06
C LYS A 22 -4.28 6.51 -0.37
N GLN A 23 -4.83 7.68 -0.05
CA GLN A 23 -4.06 8.75 0.58
C GLN A 23 -3.65 8.39 2.01
N GLU A 24 -4.55 7.81 2.79
CA GLU A 24 -4.29 7.33 4.14
C GLU A 24 -3.22 6.23 4.13
N LEU A 25 -3.26 5.33 3.16
CA LEU A 25 -2.24 4.31 2.96
C LEU A 25 -0.88 4.92 2.62
N ILE A 26 -0.82 5.90 1.71
CA ILE A 26 0.41 6.62 1.36
C ILE A 26 0.97 7.34 2.59
N ASP A 27 0.14 8.06 3.33
CA ASP A 27 0.55 8.81 4.51
C ASP A 27 1.02 7.89 5.64
N HIS A 28 0.32 6.78 5.86
CA HIS A 28 0.71 5.78 6.85
C HIS A 28 2.03 5.11 6.46
N ALA A 29 2.16 4.64 5.21
CA ALA A 29 3.38 4.06 4.68
C ALA A 29 4.56 5.03 4.81
N ARG A 30 4.36 6.30 4.45
CA ARG A 30 5.37 7.35 4.56
C ARG A 30 5.80 7.59 6.00
N LYS A 31 4.86 7.62 6.95
CA LYS A 31 5.15 7.75 8.39
C LYS A 31 5.92 6.53 8.93
N GLN A 32 5.65 5.34 8.40
CA GLN A 32 6.37 4.10 8.70
C GLN A 32 7.76 4.01 8.04
N GLY A 33 8.13 4.96 7.18
CA GLY A 33 9.41 4.95 6.48
C GLY A 33 9.43 3.99 5.29
N ALA A 34 8.27 3.75 4.66
CA ALA A 34 8.19 2.95 3.45
C ALA A 34 9.05 3.55 2.31
N ASP A 35 9.62 2.66 1.50
CA ASP A 35 10.44 3.04 0.36
C ASP A 35 9.63 3.78 -0.71
N ARG A 36 10.33 4.59 -1.51
CA ARG A 36 9.73 5.34 -2.62
C ARG A 36 9.01 4.43 -3.63
N GLU A 37 9.51 3.21 -3.82
CA GLU A 37 8.87 2.22 -4.69
C GLU A 37 7.49 1.79 -4.15
N ILE A 38 7.35 1.65 -2.83
CA ILE A 38 6.07 1.34 -2.17
C ILE A 38 5.13 2.52 -2.33
N LEU A 39 5.59 3.74 -2.06
CA LEU A 39 4.76 4.95 -2.21
C LEU A 39 4.29 5.13 -3.66
N SER A 40 5.17 4.94 -4.64
CA SER A 40 4.83 5.05 -6.06
C SER A 40 3.84 3.98 -6.52
N LEU A 41 3.88 2.79 -5.93
CA LEU A 41 2.88 1.74 -6.15
C LEU A 41 1.53 2.10 -5.54
N LEU A 42 1.53 2.60 -4.30
CA LEU A 42 0.30 3.10 -3.66
C LEU A 42 -0.30 4.28 -4.44
N GLU A 43 0.54 5.15 -5.02
CA GLU A 43 0.10 6.24 -5.89
C GLU A 43 -0.59 5.78 -7.18
N GLN A 44 -0.32 4.56 -7.65
CA GLN A 44 -0.96 3.98 -8.83
C GLN A 44 -2.32 3.36 -8.54
N LEU A 45 -2.69 3.21 -7.26
CA LEU A 45 -3.98 2.66 -6.89
C LEU A 45 -5.13 3.62 -7.25
N PRO A 46 -6.31 3.08 -7.57
CA PRO A 46 -7.52 3.87 -7.75
C PRO A 46 -7.85 4.65 -6.46
N GLU A 47 -8.18 5.94 -6.62
CA GLU A 47 -8.57 6.82 -5.51
C GLU A 47 -10.03 6.61 -5.10
N ASP A 48 -10.83 5.97 -5.97
CA ASP A 48 -12.25 5.69 -5.74
C ASP A 48 -12.49 4.34 -5.04
N GLU A 49 -11.44 3.59 -4.71
CA GLU A 49 -11.53 2.34 -3.94
C GLU A 49 -11.00 2.53 -2.50
N GLU A 50 -11.76 2.02 -1.54
CA GLU A 50 -11.30 1.84 -0.17
C GLU A 50 -10.82 0.40 0.00
N TYR A 51 -9.68 0.24 0.65
CA TYR A 51 -9.16 -1.08 0.98
C TYR A 51 -9.67 -1.45 2.35
N GLU A 52 -10.28 -2.63 2.51
CA GLU A 52 -10.75 -3.11 3.82
C GLU A 52 -9.68 -3.92 4.56
N SER A 53 -8.63 -4.34 3.85
CA SER A 53 -7.56 -5.12 4.45
C SER A 53 -6.22 -4.99 3.72
N PRO A 54 -5.10 -5.29 4.39
CA PRO A 54 -3.80 -5.36 3.73
C PRO A 54 -3.76 -6.41 2.61
N THR A 55 -4.58 -7.46 2.71
CA THR A 55 -4.67 -8.53 1.71
C THR A 55 -5.27 -8.02 0.41
N GLU A 56 -6.36 -7.24 0.51
CA GLU A 56 -7.04 -6.63 -0.64
C GLU A 56 -6.13 -5.63 -1.35
N LEU A 57 -5.46 -4.78 -0.56
CA LEU A 57 -4.44 -3.88 -1.08
C LEU A 57 -3.32 -4.61 -1.80
N ASN A 58 -2.81 -5.71 -1.22
CA ASN A 58 -1.76 -6.52 -1.83
C ASN A 58 -2.20 -7.10 -3.18
N LYS A 59 -3.47 -7.50 -3.27
CA LYS A 59 -4.06 -7.99 -4.51
C LYS A 59 -4.11 -6.88 -5.56
N ALA A 60 -4.61 -5.70 -5.22
CA ALA A 60 -4.66 -4.55 -6.13
C ALA A 60 -3.25 -4.15 -6.61
N LEU A 61 -2.28 -4.11 -5.72
CA LEU A 61 -0.87 -3.86 -6.06
C LEU A 61 -0.27 -4.94 -6.97
N GLY A 62 -0.66 -6.20 -6.78
CA GLY A 62 -0.27 -7.31 -7.64
C GLY A 62 -0.88 -7.26 -9.04
N GLU A 63 -2.01 -6.56 -9.23
CA GLU A 63 -2.64 -6.36 -10.54
C GLU A 63 -2.01 -5.21 -11.34
N ILE A 64 -1.27 -4.30 -10.69
CA ILE A 64 -0.57 -3.18 -11.32
C ILE A 64 0.77 -3.61 -11.95
N GLN A 65 1.35 -4.75 -11.55
CA GLN A 65 2.69 -5.20 -11.96
C GLN A 65 2.72 -6.04 -13.24
#